data_AF-A0A2V5K5Z8-F1
#
_entry.id   AF-A0A2V5K5Z8-F1
#
_cell.length_a   1.000
_cell.length_b   1.000
_cell.length_c   1.000
_cell.angle_alpha   90.00
_cell.angle_beta   90.00
_cell.angle_gamma   90.00
#
_symmetry.space_group_name_H-M   'P 1'
#
loop_
_entity.id
_entity.type
_entity.pdbx_description
1 polymer ?
#
loop_
_entity_poly.entity_id
_entity_poly.type
_entity_poly.pdbx_seq_one_letter_code
_entity_poly.pdbx_strand_id
1 'polypeptide(L)'
;LAIDKGEVDAVCNAEPIGSLLIAEGKVRNIADQIVDEPYASEYCCEVIANGKWVDANPHRAAAATRALLKGAKWVETNPKTAALLAVEKKYLASTPELNTAALARLRYVPSVRLAEESVHTAGREMKVAKMLAPETDTEALAKRAFMHLDGVSDEWIKSLQVETVAGGQVSPDEDTRLIAALIQKDTEDSCCRRQMFDQPDQEAPNLADPDAPCLSKTMITAERTQ
;
A
#
# COMPACT_ATOMS: atom_id res chain seq x y z
N LEU A 1 6.29 19.10 6.21
CA LEU A 1 6.31 18.21 5.03
C LEU A 1 6.62 19.04 3.78
N ALA A 2 7.10 18.44 2.68
CA ALA A 2 7.34 19.17 1.42
C ALA A 2 6.06 19.89 0.91
N ILE A 3 4.88 19.28 1.12
CA ILE A 3 3.58 19.89 0.83
C ILE A 3 3.31 21.17 1.65
N ASP A 4 3.68 21.19 2.94
CA ASP A 4 3.49 22.38 3.81
C ASP A 4 4.39 23.55 3.37
N LYS A 5 5.53 23.24 2.76
CA LYS A 5 6.49 24.23 2.26
C LYS A 5 6.18 24.69 0.84
N GLY A 6 5.22 24.07 0.15
CA GLY A 6 4.93 24.33 -1.26
C GLY A 6 6.02 23.87 -2.23
N GLU A 7 6.86 22.90 -1.83
CA GLU A 7 7.91 22.33 -2.70
C GLU A 7 7.33 21.33 -3.73
N VAL A 8 6.14 20.79 -3.45
CA VAL A 8 5.41 19.85 -4.32
C VAL A 8 3.93 20.23 -4.37
N ASP A 9 3.28 19.99 -5.51
CA ASP A 9 1.84 20.25 -5.68
C ASP A 9 0.95 19.04 -5.31
N ALA A 10 1.50 17.83 -5.40
CA ALA A 10 0.81 16.58 -5.13
C ALA A 10 1.77 15.49 -4.64
N VAL A 11 1.24 14.51 -3.92
CA VAL A 11 2.00 13.34 -3.43
C VAL A 11 1.16 12.08 -3.63
N CYS A 12 1.76 11.05 -4.21
CA CYS A 12 1.20 9.70 -4.21
C CYS A 12 1.59 9.01 -2.92
N ASN A 13 0.62 8.40 -2.23
CA ASN A 13 0.85 7.85 -0.90
C ASN A 13 0.06 6.56 -0.70
N ALA A 14 0.44 5.78 0.30
CA ALA A 14 -0.25 4.57 0.71
C ALA A 14 -0.88 4.74 2.10
N GLU A 15 -1.85 3.89 2.41
CA GLU A 15 -2.42 3.81 3.75
C GLU A 15 -1.38 3.30 4.78
N PRO A 16 -1.41 3.80 6.03
CA PRO A 16 -2.36 4.75 6.60
C PRO A 16 -1.98 6.23 6.40
N ILE A 17 -0.88 6.53 5.69
CA ILE A 17 -0.33 7.89 5.60
C ILE A 17 -1.28 8.80 4.79
N GLY A 18 -1.95 8.28 3.76
CA GLY A 18 -2.98 9.01 3.00
C GLY A 18 -4.13 9.52 3.89
N SER A 19 -4.80 8.61 4.60
CA SER A 19 -5.84 8.94 5.58
C SER A 19 -5.38 9.92 6.65
N LEU A 20 -4.14 9.79 7.16
CA LEU A 20 -3.57 10.71 8.14
C LEU A 20 -3.53 12.15 7.63
N LEU A 21 -2.98 12.37 6.43
CA LEU A 21 -2.82 13.71 5.88
C LEU A 21 -4.16 14.37 5.58
N ILE A 22 -5.18 13.58 5.21
CA ILE A 22 -6.56 14.07 5.01
C ILE A 22 -7.19 14.45 6.36
N ALA A 23 -7.04 13.61 7.38
CA ALA A 23 -7.57 13.88 8.72
C ALA A 23 -6.97 15.16 9.34
N GLU A 24 -5.71 15.46 9.04
CA GLU A 24 -5.02 16.69 9.47
C GLU A 24 -5.40 17.93 8.65
N GLY A 25 -6.27 17.80 7.65
CA GLY A 25 -6.66 18.90 6.77
C GLY A 25 -5.52 19.43 5.89
N LYS A 26 -4.40 18.70 5.76
CA LYS A 26 -3.23 19.11 4.98
C LYS A 26 -3.38 18.86 3.50
N VAL A 27 -4.11 17.80 3.13
CA VAL A 27 -4.32 17.41 1.74
C VAL A 27 -5.79 17.08 1.50
N ARG A 28 -6.17 17.04 0.22
CA ARG A 28 -7.43 16.46 -0.25
C ARG A 28 -7.12 15.35 -1.24
N ASN A 29 -8.04 14.41 -1.38
CA ASN A 29 -7.87 13.35 -2.37
C ASN A 29 -8.06 13.89 -3.80
N ILE A 30 -7.26 13.37 -4.74
CA ILE A 30 -7.33 13.64 -6.19
C ILE A 30 -7.75 12.39 -6.95
N ALA A 31 -7.23 11.23 -6.54
CA ALA A 31 -7.53 9.91 -7.08
C ALA A 31 -7.29 8.86 -6.00
N ASP A 32 -8.24 7.96 -5.79
CA ASP A 32 -8.19 6.86 -4.83
C ASP A 32 -8.20 5.51 -5.55
N GLN A 33 -7.11 4.76 -5.49
CA GLN A 33 -7.05 3.42 -6.09
C GLN A 33 -8.00 2.41 -5.42
N ILE A 34 -8.53 2.71 -4.24
CA ILE A 34 -9.47 1.84 -3.53
C ILE A 34 -10.90 1.97 -4.12
N VAL A 35 -11.29 3.16 -4.62
CA VAL A 35 -12.69 3.42 -5.00
C VAL A 35 -12.90 3.98 -6.40
N ASP A 36 -11.86 4.53 -7.04
CA ASP A 36 -12.00 5.14 -8.37
C ASP A 36 -11.78 4.10 -9.47
N GLU A 37 -12.71 4.05 -10.43
CA GLU A 37 -12.57 3.24 -11.64
C GLU A 37 -11.52 3.84 -12.60
N PRO A 38 -10.74 3.02 -13.32
CA PRO A 38 -10.80 1.55 -13.38
C PRO A 38 -10.05 0.81 -12.26
N TYR A 39 -9.40 1.54 -11.34
CA TYR A 39 -8.42 1.01 -10.39
C TYR A 39 -9.04 0.27 -9.20
N ALA A 40 -10.28 0.56 -8.85
CA ALA A 40 -10.99 -0.08 -7.72
C ALA A 40 -11.10 -1.62 -7.83
N SER A 41 -10.90 -2.17 -9.03
CA SER A 41 -10.89 -3.61 -9.30
C SER A 41 -9.48 -4.19 -9.51
N GLU A 42 -8.45 -3.36 -9.42
CA GLU A 42 -7.07 -3.76 -9.66
C GLU A 42 -6.50 -4.58 -8.50
N TYR A 43 -5.71 -5.59 -8.85
CA TYR A 43 -5.03 -6.46 -7.90
C TYR A 43 -3.56 -6.03 -7.78
N CYS A 44 -3.15 -5.49 -6.63
CA CYS A 44 -1.92 -4.71 -6.53
C CYS A 44 -0.80 -5.29 -5.63
N CYS A 45 -1.10 -6.29 -4.80
CA CYS A 45 -0.16 -6.80 -3.81
C CYS A 45 0.30 -8.23 -4.16
N GLU A 46 1.58 -8.38 -4.53
CA GLU A 46 2.23 -9.69 -4.66
C GLU A 46 3.37 -9.90 -3.66
N VAL A 47 3.69 -11.16 -3.40
CA VAL A 47 4.87 -11.56 -2.62
C VAL A 47 5.89 -12.18 -3.56
N ILE A 48 7.09 -11.60 -3.59
CA ILE A 48 8.18 -12.04 -4.46
C ILE A 48 9.10 -12.97 -3.68
N ALA A 49 9.48 -14.08 -4.31
CA ALA A 49 10.47 -15.03 -3.79
C ALA A 49 11.55 -15.29 -4.84
N ASN A 50 12.74 -15.72 -4.40
CA ASN A 50 13.82 -16.09 -5.30
C ASN A 50 13.47 -17.38 -6.07
N GLY A 51 13.44 -17.32 -7.41
CA GLY A 51 13.06 -18.46 -8.26
C GLY A 51 13.88 -19.72 -8.01
N LYS A 52 15.21 -19.62 -7.88
CA LYS A 52 16.08 -20.79 -7.61
C LYS A 52 15.75 -21.46 -6.27
N TRP A 53 15.37 -20.66 -5.27
CA TRP A 53 14.95 -21.20 -3.98
C TRP A 53 13.61 -21.91 -4.07
N VAL A 54 12.65 -21.33 -4.81
CA VAL A 54 11.33 -21.94 -5.06
C VAL A 54 11.49 -23.27 -5.80
N ASP A 55 12.29 -23.32 -6.86
CA ASP A 55 12.57 -24.54 -7.64
C ASP A 55 13.18 -25.65 -6.77
N ALA A 56 14.10 -25.28 -5.86
CA ALA A 56 14.73 -26.23 -4.95
C ALA A 56 13.85 -26.62 -3.76
N ASN A 57 12.80 -25.84 -3.45
CA ASN A 57 11.95 -26.03 -2.26
C ASN A 57 10.44 -25.88 -2.55
N PRO A 58 9.87 -26.53 -3.58
CA PRO A 58 8.51 -26.25 -4.04
C PRO A 58 7.45 -26.50 -2.96
N HIS A 59 7.60 -27.56 -2.15
CA HIS A 59 6.67 -27.84 -1.06
C HIS A 59 6.70 -26.78 0.06
N ARG A 60 7.88 -26.21 0.36
CA ARG A 60 8.01 -25.14 1.36
C ARG A 60 7.46 -23.83 0.82
N ALA A 61 7.73 -23.51 -0.43
CA ALA A 61 7.16 -22.35 -1.11
C ALA A 61 5.63 -22.43 -1.12
N ALA A 62 5.05 -23.60 -1.46
CA ALA A 62 3.61 -23.82 -1.43
C ALA A 62 3.05 -23.67 0.00
N ALA A 63 3.71 -24.23 1.01
CA ALA A 63 3.27 -24.09 2.40
C ALA A 63 3.30 -22.64 2.90
N ALA A 64 4.36 -21.89 2.60
CA ALA A 64 4.47 -20.47 2.93
C ALA A 64 3.40 -19.64 2.22
N THR A 65 3.18 -19.89 0.92
CA THR A 65 2.15 -19.22 0.13
C THR A 65 0.76 -19.49 0.70
N ARG A 66 0.44 -20.75 1.05
CA ARG A 66 -0.83 -21.07 1.70
C ARG A 66 -1.02 -20.36 3.04
N ALA A 67 0.04 -20.24 3.85
CA ALA A 67 -0.02 -19.52 5.12
C ALA A 67 -0.33 -18.02 4.90
N LEU A 68 0.32 -17.39 3.91
CA LEU A 68 0.09 -16.00 3.55
C LEU A 68 -1.34 -15.76 3.04
N LEU A 69 -1.82 -16.59 2.11
CA LEU A 69 -3.17 -16.46 1.56
C LEU A 69 -4.25 -16.71 2.62
N LYS A 70 -4.04 -17.66 3.53
CA LYS A 70 -4.92 -17.85 4.69
C LYS A 70 -4.88 -16.64 5.63
N GLY A 71 -3.72 -16.04 5.83
CA GLY A 71 -3.54 -14.80 6.60
C GLY A 71 -4.31 -13.64 5.98
N ALA A 72 -4.18 -13.41 4.67
CA ALA A 72 -4.93 -12.40 3.94
C ALA A 72 -6.45 -12.59 4.11
N LYS A 73 -6.95 -13.81 3.90
CA LYS A 73 -8.37 -14.13 4.12
C LYS A 73 -8.82 -13.86 5.56
N TRP A 74 -7.96 -14.14 6.54
CA TRP A 74 -8.26 -13.85 7.94
C TRP A 74 -8.30 -12.34 8.23
N VAL A 75 -7.41 -11.55 7.63
CA VAL A 75 -7.42 -10.08 7.72
C VAL A 75 -8.68 -9.50 7.10
N GLU A 76 -9.05 -9.94 5.90
CA GLU A 76 -10.31 -9.57 5.22
C GLU A 76 -11.54 -9.86 6.10
N THR A 77 -11.50 -10.98 6.84
CA THR A 77 -12.59 -11.39 7.74
C THR A 77 -12.58 -10.64 9.08
N ASN A 78 -11.41 -10.16 9.52
CA ASN A 78 -11.21 -9.57 10.85
C ASN A 78 -10.37 -8.28 10.79
N PRO A 79 -10.76 -7.26 10.00
CA PRO A 79 -9.92 -6.09 9.75
C PRO A 79 -9.59 -5.31 11.02
N LYS A 80 -10.53 -5.19 11.97
CA LYS A 80 -10.32 -4.49 13.25
C LYS A 80 -9.34 -5.23 14.16
N THR A 81 -9.47 -6.56 14.27
CA THR A 81 -8.52 -7.35 15.06
C THR A 81 -7.14 -7.34 14.43
N ALA A 82 -7.05 -7.43 13.11
CA ALA A 82 -5.78 -7.31 12.38
C ALA A 82 -5.12 -5.94 12.65
N ALA A 83 -5.92 -4.87 12.64
CA ALA A 83 -5.43 -3.51 12.88
C ALA A 83 -4.84 -3.34 14.28
N LEU A 84 -5.57 -3.81 15.29
CA LEU A 84 -5.13 -3.82 16.69
C LEU A 84 -3.83 -4.61 16.84
N LEU A 85 -3.80 -5.83 16.31
CA LEU A 85 -2.64 -6.72 16.39
C LEU A 85 -1.39 -6.08 15.78
N ALA A 86 -1.52 -5.46 14.60
CA ALA A 86 -0.39 -4.83 13.91
C ALA A 86 0.21 -3.67 14.74
N VAL A 87 -0.63 -2.89 15.43
CA VAL A 87 -0.17 -1.78 16.29
C VAL A 87 0.42 -2.32 17.59
N GLU A 88 -0.26 -3.25 18.28
CA GLU A 88 0.21 -3.84 19.54
C GLU A 88 1.56 -4.56 19.40
N LYS A 89 1.75 -5.26 18.27
CA LYS A 89 3.02 -5.94 17.95
C LYS A 89 4.08 -5.01 17.37
N LYS A 90 3.79 -3.72 17.23
CA LYS A 90 4.69 -2.70 16.68
C LYS A 90 5.15 -3.03 15.26
N TYR A 91 4.30 -3.71 14.47
CA TYR A 91 4.54 -3.93 13.05
C TYR A 91 4.23 -2.67 12.23
N LEU A 92 3.36 -1.81 12.76
CA LEU A 92 3.00 -0.54 12.13
C LEU A 92 2.99 0.59 13.17
N ALA A 93 3.64 1.70 12.85
CA ALA A 93 3.58 2.93 13.64
C ALA A 93 2.26 3.67 13.31
N SER A 94 1.19 3.34 14.03
CA SER A 94 -0.15 3.90 13.86
C SER A 94 -0.93 3.81 15.17
N THR A 95 -2.16 4.33 15.21
CA THR A 95 -3.11 4.05 16.30
C THR A 95 -4.08 2.94 15.89
N PRO A 96 -4.68 2.21 16.86
CA PRO A 96 -5.70 1.21 16.55
C PRO A 96 -6.85 1.74 15.69
N GLU A 97 -7.32 2.95 15.97
CA GLU A 97 -8.45 3.58 15.27
C GLU A 97 -8.08 3.86 13.81
N LEU A 98 -6.95 4.53 13.58
CA LEU A 98 -6.50 4.86 12.25
C LEU A 98 -6.21 3.61 11.41
N ASN A 99 -5.53 2.63 12.00
CA ASN A 99 -5.23 1.39 11.28
C ASN A 99 -6.49 0.57 11.01
N THR A 100 -7.50 0.65 11.88
CA THR A 100 -8.80 0.00 11.65
C THR A 100 -9.51 0.64 10.46
N ALA A 101 -9.52 1.97 10.35
CA ALA A 101 -10.09 2.67 9.20
C ALA A 101 -9.38 2.27 7.89
N ALA A 102 -8.05 2.24 7.90
CA ALA A 102 -7.26 1.81 6.75
C ALA A 102 -7.58 0.37 6.34
N LEU A 103 -7.50 -0.58 7.28
CA LEU A 103 -7.73 -2.01 7.02
C LEU A 103 -9.18 -2.36 6.68
N ALA A 104 -10.15 -1.54 7.09
CA ALA A 104 -11.56 -1.73 6.72
C ALA A 104 -11.84 -1.36 5.25
N ARG A 105 -11.06 -0.43 4.69
CA ARG A 105 -11.19 0.03 3.29
C ARG A 105 -10.38 -0.83 2.33
N LEU A 106 -9.20 -1.27 2.76
CA LEU A 106 -8.34 -2.15 1.97
C LEU A 106 -8.96 -3.55 1.85
N ARG A 107 -8.76 -4.18 0.69
CA ARG A 107 -9.25 -5.53 0.42
C ARG A 107 -8.10 -6.53 0.46
N TYR A 108 -8.22 -7.52 1.33
CA TYR A 108 -7.27 -8.63 1.47
C TYR A 108 -7.88 -9.92 0.92
N VAL A 109 -8.54 -9.84 -0.24
CA VAL A 109 -9.18 -10.98 -0.91
C VAL A 109 -8.12 -11.71 -1.73
N PRO A 110 -7.58 -12.86 -1.26
CA PRO A 110 -6.55 -13.58 -2.01
C PRO A 110 -7.11 -14.19 -3.29
N SER A 111 -6.34 -14.13 -4.38
CA SER A 111 -6.60 -14.88 -5.61
C SER A 111 -5.29 -15.20 -6.34
N VAL A 112 -5.16 -16.43 -6.82
CA VAL A 112 -4.05 -16.87 -7.68
C VAL A 112 -4.25 -16.32 -9.08
N ARG A 113 -5.47 -16.42 -9.62
CA ARG A 113 -5.77 -15.95 -10.99
C ARG A 113 -5.58 -14.44 -11.13
N LEU A 114 -6.13 -13.65 -10.21
CA LEU A 114 -5.98 -12.19 -10.27
C LEU A 114 -4.52 -11.76 -10.08
N ALA A 115 -3.75 -12.44 -9.23
CA ALA A 115 -2.32 -12.19 -9.07
C ALA A 115 -1.51 -12.54 -10.32
N GLU A 116 -1.89 -13.57 -11.09
CA GLU A 116 -1.26 -13.85 -12.37
C GLU A 116 -1.61 -12.77 -13.40
N GLU A 117 -2.90 -12.43 -13.51
CA GLU A 117 -3.39 -11.38 -14.40
C GLU A 117 -2.73 -10.01 -14.12
N SER A 118 -2.50 -9.65 -12.85
CA SER A 118 -1.82 -8.39 -12.48
C SER A 118 -0.38 -8.35 -12.98
N VAL A 119 0.39 -9.44 -12.86
CA VAL A 119 1.77 -9.52 -13.38
C VAL A 119 1.80 -9.35 -14.90
N HIS A 120 0.82 -9.93 -15.60
CA HIS A 120 0.66 -9.74 -17.05
C HIS A 120 0.34 -8.28 -17.41
N THR A 121 -0.59 -7.65 -16.69
CA THR A 121 -0.98 -6.26 -16.92
C THR A 121 0.16 -5.31 -16.61
N ALA A 122 0.79 -5.44 -15.45
CA ALA A 122 1.94 -4.64 -15.05
C ALA A 122 3.07 -4.73 -16.09
N GLY A 123 3.38 -5.92 -16.60
CA GLY A 123 4.38 -6.09 -17.66
C GLY A 123 4.06 -5.26 -18.93
N ARG A 124 2.79 -5.28 -19.38
CA ARG A 124 2.35 -4.48 -20.54
C ARG A 124 2.40 -2.98 -20.25
N GLU A 125 1.96 -2.55 -19.08
CA GLU A 125 1.92 -1.14 -18.70
C GLU A 125 3.31 -0.56 -18.48
N MET A 126 4.23 -1.31 -17.85
CA MET A 126 5.63 -0.92 -17.72
C MET A 126 6.29 -0.72 -19.09
N LYS A 127 5.88 -1.49 -20.11
CA LYS A 127 6.35 -1.28 -21.49
C LYS A 127 5.76 -0.01 -22.11
N VAL A 128 4.48 0.27 -21.91
CA VAL A 128 3.84 1.54 -22.35
C VAL A 128 4.49 2.75 -21.67
N ALA A 129 4.79 2.63 -20.37
CA ALA A 129 5.49 3.62 -19.57
C ALA A 129 6.99 3.74 -19.89
N LYS A 130 7.50 2.93 -20.84
CA LYS A 130 8.91 2.89 -21.26
C LYS A 130 9.89 2.52 -20.13
N MET A 131 9.40 1.83 -19.11
CA MET A 131 10.24 1.19 -18.07
C MET A 131 10.86 -0.11 -18.59
N LEU A 132 10.19 -0.78 -19.53
CA LEU A 132 10.73 -1.92 -20.26
C LEU A 132 11.07 -1.52 -21.71
N ALA A 133 12.09 -2.17 -22.28
CA ALA A 133 12.51 -1.91 -23.65
C ALA A 133 11.40 -2.29 -24.65
N PRO A 134 11.25 -1.56 -25.78
CA PRO A 134 10.20 -1.82 -26.77
C PRO A 134 10.17 -3.25 -27.34
N GLU A 135 11.31 -3.94 -27.35
CA GLU A 135 11.47 -5.31 -27.81
C GLU A 135 11.20 -6.37 -26.73
N THR A 136 10.94 -5.95 -25.49
CA THR A 136 10.68 -6.87 -24.37
C THR A 136 9.39 -7.65 -24.63
N ASP A 137 9.49 -8.99 -24.60
CA ASP A 137 8.35 -9.89 -24.60
C ASP A 137 7.77 -9.99 -23.18
N THR A 138 6.73 -9.20 -22.93
CA THR A 138 6.07 -9.08 -21.63
C THR A 138 5.32 -10.35 -21.24
N GLU A 139 4.82 -11.11 -22.22
CA GLU A 139 4.10 -12.36 -21.98
C GLU A 139 5.06 -13.47 -21.54
N ALA A 140 6.21 -13.59 -22.22
CA ALA A 140 7.25 -14.52 -21.80
C ALA A 140 7.88 -14.11 -20.46
N LEU A 141 7.97 -12.82 -20.16
CA LEU A 141 8.45 -12.32 -18.88
C LEU A 141 7.48 -12.68 -17.75
N ALA A 142 6.19 -12.37 -17.89
CA ALA A 142 5.16 -12.65 -16.89
C ALA A 142 5.06 -14.16 -16.59
N LYS A 143 5.02 -15.01 -17.61
CA LYS A 143 5.00 -16.48 -17.46
C LYS A 143 6.21 -17.04 -16.71
N ARG A 144 7.37 -16.39 -16.82
CA ARG A 144 8.57 -16.78 -16.07
C ARG A 144 8.57 -16.25 -14.63
N ALA A 145 7.94 -15.10 -14.41
CA ALA A 145 7.90 -14.45 -13.10
C ALA A 145 6.85 -15.08 -12.17
N PHE A 146 5.69 -15.47 -12.71
CA PHE A 146 4.61 -16.05 -11.92
C PHE A 146 4.78 -17.56 -11.75
N MET A 147 4.70 -18.05 -10.51
CA MET A 147 4.84 -19.47 -10.19
C MET A 147 3.54 -20.07 -9.66
N HIS A 148 3.08 -21.12 -10.35
CA HIS A 148 2.01 -21.98 -9.88
C HIS A 148 2.58 -23.04 -8.94
N LEU A 149 2.02 -23.11 -7.73
CA LEU A 149 2.49 -23.99 -6.66
C LEU A 149 1.45 -25.06 -6.36
N ASP A 150 1.92 -26.30 -6.15
CA ASP A 150 1.03 -27.43 -5.91
C ASP A 150 0.13 -27.23 -4.68
N GLY A 151 -1.17 -27.50 -4.87
CA GLY A 151 -2.20 -27.27 -3.87
C GLY A 151 -2.46 -25.81 -3.53
N VAL A 152 -2.09 -24.86 -4.41
CA VAL A 152 -2.42 -23.43 -4.29
C VAL A 152 -3.26 -23.00 -5.48
N SER A 153 -4.57 -22.89 -5.30
CA SER A 153 -5.51 -22.47 -6.34
C SER A 153 -6.65 -21.63 -5.77
N ASP A 154 -7.41 -20.97 -6.64
CA ASP A 154 -8.62 -20.23 -6.24
C ASP A 154 -9.69 -21.16 -5.64
N GLU A 155 -9.82 -22.40 -6.10
CA GLU A 155 -10.72 -23.42 -5.54
C GLU A 155 -10.32 -23.76 -4.10
N TRP A 156 -9.02 -23.96 -3.87
CA TRP A 156 -8.50 -24.18 -2.53
C TRP A 156 -8.75 -22.96 -1.63
N ILE A 157 -8.48 -21.74 -2.12
CA ILE A 157 -8.75 -20.48 -1.38
C ILE A 157 -10.23 -20.36 -0.99
N LYS A 158 -11.14 -20.68 -1.92
CA LYS A 158 -12.59 -20.68 -1.67
C LYS A 158 -12.97 -21.65 -0.55
N SER A 159 -12.32 -22.82 -0.50
CA SER A 159 -12.56 -23.83 0.53
C SER A 159 -12.03 -23.46 1.92
N LEU A 160 -11.09 -22.50 2.01
CA LEU A 160 -10.48 -22.12 3.29
C LEU A 160 -11.51 -21.62 4.28
N GLN A 161 -11.46 -22.17 5.49
CA GLN A 161 -12.16 -21.62 6.65
C GLN A 161 -11.16 -20.83 7.49
N VAL A 162 -11.55 -19.61 7.86
CA VAL A 162 -10.80 -18.75 8.79
C VAL A 162 -11.71 -18.41 9.96
N GLU A 163 -11.12 -18.26 11.13
CA GLU A 163 -11.85 -17.89 12.34
C GLU A 163 -12.40 -16.47 12.23
N THR A 164 -13.65 -16.28 12.65
CA THR A 164 -14.26 -14.98 12.88
C THR A 164 -14.07 -14.61 14.35
N VAL A 165 -13.29 -13.56 14.61
CA VAL A 165 -13.05 -13.04 15.96
C VAL A 165 -14.21 -12.13 16.35
N ALA A 166 -14.74 -12.32 17.55
CA ALA A 166 -15.83 -11.50 18.08
C ALA A 166 -15.41 -10.01 18.16
N GLY A 167 -16.16 -9.14 17.48
CA GLY A 167 -15.83 -7.72 17.39
C GLY A 167 -14.63 -7.40 16.49
N GLY A 168 -14.15 -8.36 15.70
CA GLY A 168 -13.03 -8.19 14.78
C GLY A 168 -13.41 -7.62 13.41
N GLN A 169 -14.69 -7.53 13.12
CA GLN A 169 -15.24 -6.98 11.88
C GLN A 169 -15.44 -5.45 12.01
N VAL A 170 -15.56 -4.78 10.88
CA VAL A 170 -15.97 -3.37 10.80
C VAL A 170 -17.23 -3.30 9.95
N SER A 171 -18.28 -2.64 10.46
CA SER A 171 -19.47 -2.38 9.66
C SER A 171 -19.27 -1.19 8.72
N PRO A 172 -19.94 -1.12 7.55
CA PRO A 172 -19.81 0.04 6.64
C PRO A 172 -20.11 1.40 7.32
N ASP A 173 -21.07 1.42 8.26
CA ASP A 173 -21.42 2.62 9.02
C ASP A 173 -20.33 3.01 10.04
N GLU A 174 -19.60 2.03 10.58
CA GLU A 174 -18.49 2.25 11.51
C GLU A 174 -17.28 2.86 10.80
N ASP A 175 -16.95 2.42 9.58
CA ASP A 175 -15.88 3.01 8.76
C ASP A 175 -16.11 4.49 8.47
N THR A 176 -17.31 4.84 7.99
CA THR A 176 -17.68 6.24 7.69
C THR A 176 -17.60 7.13 8.93
N ARG A 177 -18.07 6.63 10.09
CA ARG A 177 -18.00 7.37 11.36
C ARG A 177 -16.58 7.51 11.89
N LEU A 178 -15.74 6.49 11.70
CA LEU A 178 -14.35 6.49 12.15
C LEU A 178 -13.55 7.53 11.38
N ILE A 179 -13.73 7.61 10.06
CA ILE A 179 -13.12 8.65 9.22
C ILE A 179 -13.62 10.03 9.63
N ALA A 180 -14.94 10.21 9.78
CA ALA A 180 -15.51 11.49 10.22
C ALA A 180 -14.97 11.91 11.60
N ALA A 181 -14.83 10.97 12.53
CA ALA A 181 -14.25 11.22 13.85
C ALA A 181 -12.75 11.52 13.80
N LEU A 182 -11.99 10.89 12.89
CA LEU A 182 -10.57 11.18 12.67
C LEU A 182 -10.38 12.58 12.08
N ILE A 183 -11.19 12.96 11.09
CA ILE A 183 -11.19 14.31 10.50
C ILE A 183 -11.58 15.37 11.53
N GLN A 184 -12.45 15.03 12.49
CA GLN A 184 -12.88 15.96 13.55
C GLN A 184 -11.97 15.96 14.79
N LYS A 185 -11.10 14.95 14.96
CA LYS A 185 -10.13 14.85 16.09
C LYS A 185 -8.88 15.66 15.80
N ASP A 186 -9.05 16.97 15.68
CA ASP A 186 -7.94 17.92 15.82
C ASP A 186 -7.75 18.28 17.31
N THR A 187 -7.37 17.29 18.13
CA THR A 187 -7.11 17.48 19.56
C THR A 187 -5.82 16.77 19.98
N GLU A 188 -4.78 17.58 20.18
CA GLU A 188 -3.48 17.43 20.88
C GLU A 188 -2.67 16.10 20.85
N ASP A 189 -3.29 14.92 20.76
CA ASP A 189 -2.65 13.60 20.91
C ASP A 189 -2.42 12.84 19.58
N SER A 190 -2.49 13.51 18.43
CA SER A 190 -2.29 12.84 17.12
C SER A 190 -0.85 12.36 16.92
N CYS A 191 -0.69 11.27 16.14
CA CYS A 191 0.60 10.61 15.86
C CYS A 191 1.68 11.58 15.34
N CYS A 192 1.29 12.70 14.74
CA CYS A 192 2.18 13.72 14.21
C CYS A 192 2.51 14.88 15.18
N ARG A 193 1.88 14.94 16.37
CA ARG A 193 2.31 15.81 17.49
C ARG A 193 3.20 15.11 18.51
N ARG A 194 3.31 13.77 18.48
CA ARG A 194 4.44 13.09 19.14
C ARG A 194 5.73 13.60 18.48
N GLN A 195 6.67 14.07 19.28
CA GLN A 195 7.99 14.42 18.75
C GLN A 195 8.59 13.20 18.07
N MET A 196 8.76 13.27 16.74
CA MET A 196 9.44 12.25 15.92
C MET A 196 10.88 11.93 16.40
N PHE A 197 11.43 12.74 17.30
CA PHE A 197 12.81 12.69 17.77
C PHE A 197 13.10 11.69 18.91
N ASP A 198 12.13 10.91 19.37
CA ASP A 198 12.36 9.87 20.38
C ASP A 198 12.90 8.54 19.79
N GLN A 199 13.25 8.49 18.50
CA GLN A 199 13.96 7.34 17.92
C GLN A 199 15.49 7.52 18.05
N PRO A 200 16.21 6.66 18.78
CA PRO A 200 17.61 6.84 19.15
C PRO A 200 18.63 6.64 18.00
N ASP A 201 18.17 6.46 16.76
CA ASP A 201 18.97 5.94 15.64
C ASP A 201 18.85 6.73 14.32
N GLN A 202 18.30 7.95 14.34
CA GLN A 202 18.29 8.84 13.16
C GLN A 202 19.30 10.00 13.35
N GLU A 203 20.47 9.90 12.72
CA GLU A 203 21.43 11.02 12.64
C GLU A 203 20.92 12.17 11.73
N ALA A 204 21.41 13.38 12.01
CA ALA A 204 20.89 14.71 11.65
C ALA A 204 20.80 15.05 10.14
N PRO A 205 20.01 16.09 9.75
CA PRO A 205 19.48 16.25 8.39
C PRO A 205 20.42 16.92 7.39
N ASN A 206 20.11 16.65 6.12
CA ASN A 206 20.67 17.18 4.87
C ASN A 206 21.05 18.68 4.93
N LEU A 207 22.29 18.98 4.54
CA LEU A 207 22.98 20.29 4.56
C LEU A 207 22.52 21.23 3.41
N ALA A 208 21.22 21.40 3.20
CA ALA A 208 20.73 22.38 2.25
C ALA A 208 20.74 23.79 2.87
N ASP A 209 21.43 24.73 2.21
CA ASP A 209 21.54 26.14 2.61
C ASP A 209 20.15 26.82 2.57
N PRO A 210 19.61 27.26 3.73
CA PRO A 210 18.28 27.87 3.80
C PRO A 210 18.20 29.25 3.14
N ASP A 211 19.35 29.88 2.81
CA ASP A 211 19.42 31.21 2.22
C ASP A 211 19.67 31.17 0.70
N ALA A 212 19.64 29.98 0.08
CA ALA A 212 19.81 29.84 -1.36
C ALA A 212 18.67 30.55 -2.12
N PRO A 213 18.96 31.56 -2.97
CA PRO A 213 17.92 32.30 -3.67
C PRO A 213 17.22 31.43 -4.72
N CYS A 214 15.90 31.46 -4.74
CA CYS A 214 15.08 30.77 -5.74
C CYS A 214 15.43 31.24 -7.16
N LEU A 215 15.65 30.29 -8.08
CA LEU A 215 15.87 30.60 -9.49
C LEU A 215 14.67 31.35 -10.08
N SER A 216 14.92 32.50 -10.70
CA SER A 216 13.85 33.36 -11.23
C SER A 216 13.10 32.70 -12.38
N LYS A 217 11.76 32.86 -12.40
CA LYS A 217 10.84 32.28 -13.40
C LYS A 217 11.14 32.64 -14.87
N THR A 218 12.02 33.61 -15.12
CA THR A 218 12.41 34.05 -16.47
C THR A 218 13.45 33.14 -17.15
N MET A 219 14.07 32.21 -16.41
CA MET A 219 15.03 31.25 -17.02
C MET A 219 14.37 30.05 -17.72
N ILE A 220 13.08 29.77 -17.47
CA ILE A 220 12.40 28.59 -18.04
C ILE A 220 11.91 28.83 -19.48
N THR A 221 11.82 30.09 -19.93
CA THR A 221 11.28 30.43 -21.26
C THR A 221 12.34 30.71 -22.34
N ALA A 222 13.63 30.53 -22.07
CA ALA A 222 14.70 30.81 -23.06
C ALA A 222 15.31 29.56 -23.74
N GLU A 223 14.98 28.33 -23.34
CA GLU A 223 15.55 27.10 -23.95
C GLU A 223 14.57 26.35 -24.87
N ARG A 224 13.60 27.05 -25.46
CA ARG A 224 12.80 26.54 -26.59
C ARG A 224 13.00 27.37 -27.85
N THR A 225 14.25 27.46 -28.32
CA THR A 225 14.59 27.61 -29.75
C THR A 225 16.10 27.45 -29.93
N GLN A 226 16.53 26.21 -30.22
CA GLN A 226 17.56 25.86 -31.19
C GLN A 226 17.51 24.34 -31.43
#